data_AF-A0A353B4S9-F1
#
_entry.id   AF-A0A353B4S9-F1
#
_cell.length_a   1.000
_cell.length_b   1.000
_cell.length_c   1.000
_cell.angle_alpha   90.00
_cell.angle_beta   90.00
_cell.angle_gamma   90.00
#
_symmetry.space_group_name_H-M   'P 1'
#
loop_
_entity.id
_entity.type
_entity.pdbx_description
1 polymer ?
#
loop_
_entity_poly.entity_id
_entity_poly.type
_entity_poly.pdbx_seq_one_letter_code
_entity_poly.pdbx_strand_id
1 'polypeptide(L)'
;MHSFTDTAGRDWKLEINVAAMRRAKTQGIDLSMPVSQMQEFVMDDVFLTDALYAVVHTQAETQGISLQQFESSLNGEILAQARDCLWEALAEYFDPGKAEMLRAAIAATKAEMRKASVTLTGFGESKGS
;
A
#
# COMPACT_ATOMS: atom_id res chain seq x y z
N MET A 1 -5.83 -14.49 1.55
CA MET A 1 -6.34 -13.46 2.51
C MET A 1 -5.15 -12.71 3.08
N HIS A 2 -5.00 -11.47 2.66
CA HIS A 2 -3.89 -10.61 3.09
C HIS A 2 -4.28 -9.79 4.31
N SER A 3 -3.37 -9.67 5.26
CA SER A 3 -3.59 -8.88 6.47
C SER A 3 -2.26 -8.34 6.98
N PHE A 4 -2.33 -7.23 7.71
CA PHE A 4 -1.21 -6.66 8.44
C PHE A 4 -1.64 -6.30 9.86
N THR A 5 -0.67 -6.18 10.77
CA THR A 5 -0.91 -5.79 12.15
C THR A 5 -0.33 -4.39 12.36
N ASP A 6 -1.09 -3.49 12.99
CA ASP A 6 -0.62 -2.13 13.28
C ASP A 6 0.18 -2.02 14.58
N THR A 7 0.70 -0.83 14.92
CA THR A 7 1.50 -0.64 16.15
C THR A 7 0.71 -0.84 17.45
N ALA A 8 -0.62 -0.81 17.37
CA ALA A 8 -1.51 -1.05 18.50
C ALA A 8 -1.87 -2.54 18.65
N GLY A 9 -1.33 -3.42 17.78
CA GLY A 9 -1.59 -4.85 17.80
C GLY A 9 -2.95 -5.24 17.20
N ARG A 10 -3.56 -4.36 16.39
CA ARG A 10 -4.83 -4.66 15.70
C ARG A 10 -4.54 -5.29 14.35
N ASP A 11 -5.25 -6.37 14.04
CA ASP A 11 -5.16 -7.05 12.75
C ASP A 11 -6.16 -6.47 11.76
N TRP A 12 -5.65 -6.06 10.60
CA TRP A 12 -6.43 -5.47 9.51
C TRP A 12 -6.45 -6.42 8.32
N LYS A 13 -7.63 -6.92 7.96
CA LYS A 13 -7.81 -7.79 6.80
C LYS A 13 -8.07 -6.95 5.55
N LEU A 14 -7.35 -7.21 4.47
CA LEU A 14 -7.54 -6.49 3.21
C LEU A 14 -8.53 -7.23 2.33
N GLU A 15 -9.82 -6.95 2.56
CA GLU A 15 -10.92 -7.50 1.77
C GLU A 15 -11.30 -6.55 0.64
N ILE A 16 -10.83 -6.86 -0.57
CA ILE A 16 -11.13 -6.07 -1.76
C ILE A 16 -12.52 -6.46 -2.29
N ASN A 17 -13.41 -5.48 -2.34
CA ASN A 17 -14.75 -5.62 -2.92
C ASN A 17 -15.23 -4.29 -3.53
N VAL A 18 -16.38 -4.31 -4.21
CA VAL A 18 -16.94 -3.13 -4.89
C VAL A 18 -17.20 -1.96 -3.93
N ALA A 19 -17.51 -2.22 -2.65
CA ALA A 19 -17.72 -1.15 -1.67
C ALA A 19 -16.40 -0.46 -1.30
N ALA A 20 -15.32 -1.22 -1.09
CA ALA A 20 -13.97 -0.68 -0.88
C ALA A 20 -13.51 0.15 -2.09
N MET A 21 -13.68 -0.40 -3.31
CA MET A 21 -13.40 0.30 -4.57
C MET A 21 -14.14 1.64 -4.66
N ARG A 22 -15.43 1.65 -4.29
CA ARG A 22 -16.25 2.86 -4.33
C ARG A 22 -15.77 3.91 -3.33
N ARG A 23 -15.45 3.52 -2.10
CA ARG A 23 -14.92 4.43 -1.07
C ARG A 23 -13.61 5.07 -1.52
N ALA A 24 -12.66 4.26 -1.99
CA ALA A 24 -11.39 4.76 -2.52
C ALA A 24 -11.61 5.76 -3.66
N LYS A 25 -12.52 5.43 -4.59
CA LYS A 25 -12.84 6.29 -5.72
C LYS A 25 -13.42 7.65 -5.32
N THR A 26 -14.19 7.73 -4.22
CA THR A 26 -14.68 9.01 -3.70
C THR A 26 -13.58 9.92 -3.16
N GLN A 27 -12.41 9.35 -2.84
CA GLN A 27 -11.20 10.07 -2.41
C GLN A 27 -10.21 10.29 -3.58
N GLY A 28 -10.60 10.00 -4.82
CA GLY A 28 -9.71 10.13 -5.98
C GLY A 28 -8.69 9.00 -6.15
N ILE A 29 -8.88 7.88 -5.44
CA ILE A 29 -8.01 6.71 -5.50
C ILE A 29 -8.66 5.63 -6.38
N ASP A 30 -8.05 5.31 -7.50
CA ASP A 30 -8.53 4.30 -8.45
C ASP A 30 -7.88 2.93 -8.20
N LEU A 31 -8.43 2.21 -7.22
CA LEU A 31 -8.07 0.82 -6.95
C LEU A 31 -8.42 -0.16 -8.09
N SER A 32 -9.20 0.25 -9.10
CA SER A 32 -9.51 -0.61 -10.25
C SER A 32 -8.44 -0.59 -11.34
N MET A 33 -7.57 0.44 -11.30
CA MET A 33 -6.44 0.61 -12.21
C MET A 33 -5.23 1.20 -11.46
N PRO A 34 -4.73 0.51 -10.41
CA PRO A 34 -3.74 1.08 -9.49
C PRO A 34 -2.42 1.46 -10.17
N VAL A 35 -2.12 0.89 -11.33
CA VAL A 35 -0.93 1.21 -12.13
C VAL A 35 -0.91 2.68 -12.59
N SER A 36 -2.07 3.33 -12.77
CA SER A 36 -2.14 4.74 -13.18
C SER A 36 -1.70 5.71 -12.07
N GLN A 37 -1.76 5.27 -10.81
CA GLN A 37 -1.38 6.04 -9.61
C GLN A 37 -0.23 5.35 -8.85
N MET A 38 0.58 4.58 -9.59
CA MET A 38 1.65 3.77 -8.99
C MET A 38 2.68 4.63 -8.25
N GLN A 39 2.96 5.84 -8.71
CA GLN A 39 3.93 6.72 -8.05
C GLN A 39 3.42 7.15 -6.67
N GLU A 40 2.15 7.54 -6.58
CA GLU A 40 1.48 7.96 -5.36
C GLU A 40 1.47 6.83 -4.34
N PHE A 41 1.07 5.62 -4.74
CA PHE A 41 1.05 4.48 -3.82
C PHE A 41 2.41 4.11 -3.20
N VAL A 42 3.51 4.51 -3.83
CA VAL A 42 4.85 4.16 -3.35
C VAL A 42 5.58 5.33 -2.69
N MET A 43 5.33 6.57 -3.13
CA MET A 43 6.02 7.76 -2.61
C MET A 43 5.18 8.59 -1.64
N ASP A 44 3.85 8.43 -1.64
CA ASP A 44 2.94 9.18 -0.79
C ASP A 44 2.27 8.24 0.24
N ASP A 45 2.78 8.30 1.46
CA ASP A 45 2.28 7.50 2.58
C ASP A 45 0.86 7.91 3.01
N VAL A 46 0.45 9.17 2.79
CA VAL A 46 -0.92 9.62 3.07
C VAL A 46 -1.86 9.00 2.06
N PHE A 47 -1.51 9.04 0.77
CA PHE A 47 -2.28 8.39 -0.29
C PHE A 47 -2.45 6.89 -0.06
N LEU A 48 -1.36 6.19 0.34
CA LEU A 48 -1.43 4.79 0.71
C LEU A 48 -2.34 4.56 1.93
N THR A 49 -2.25 5.42 2.94
CA THR A 49 -3.07 5.33 4.16
C THR A 49 -4.56 5.50 3.84
N ASP A 50 -4.93 6.47 3.01
CA ASP A 50 -6.31 6.69 2.56
C ASP A 50 -6.84 5.47 1.78
N ALA A 51 -6.01 4.87 0.93
CA ALA A 51 -6.35 3.65 0.20
C ALA A 51 -6.59 2.47 1.16
N LEU A 52 -5.70 2.28 2.13
CA LEU A 52 -5.84 1.23 3.15
C LEU A 52 -7.11 1.45 3.98
N TYR A 53 -7.36 2.68 4.45
CA TYR A 53 -8.56 3.00 5.23
C TYR A 53 -9.84 2.76 4.44
N ALA A 54 -9.88 3.09 3.14
CA ALA A 54 -11.02 2.79 2.29
C ALA A 54 -11.34 1.28 2.23
N VAL A 55 -10.31 0.43 2.26
CA VAL A 55 -10.44 -1.03 2.29
C VAL A 55 -10.90 -1.52 3.66
N VAL A 56 -10.29 -1.03 4.75
CA VAL A 56 -10.58 -1.50 6.11
C VAL A 56 -11.70 -0.74 6.82
N HIS A 57 -12.33 0.22 6.16
CA HIS A 57 -13.34 1.13 6.74
C HIS A 57 -14.38 0.41 7.61
N THR A 58 -15.00 -0.65 7.09
CA THR A 58 -16.03 -1.40 7.82
C THR A 58 -15.48 -2.11 9.07
N GLN A 59 -14.21 -2.54 9.04
CA GLN A 59 -13.55 -3.07 10.23
C GLN A 59 -13.31 -1.96 11.26
N ALA A 60 -12.85 -0.80 10.82
CA ALA A 60 -12.62 0.35 11.71
C ALA A 60 -13.92 0.81 12.37
N GLU A 61 -15.02 0.93 11.61
CA GLU A 61 -16.35 1.24 12.14
C GLU A 61 -16.83 0.21 13.17
N THR A 62 -16.67 -1.08 12.86
CA THR A 62 -17.09 -2.17 13.75
C THR A 62 -16.29 -2.18 15.06
N GLN A 63 -15.00 -1.83 14.99
CA GLN A 63 -14.10 -1.77 16.14
C GLN A 63 -14.16 -0.41 16.89
N GLY A 64 -14.92 0.56 16.39
CA GLY A 64 -14.98 1.91 16.98
C GLY A 64 -13.66 2.68 16.86
N ILE A 65 -12.84 2.38 15.85
CA ILE A 65 -11.56 3.04 15.59
C ILE A 65 -11.79 4.22 14.65
N SER A 66 -11.36 5.41 15.07
CA SER A 66 -11.41 6.60 14.21
C SER A 66 -10.31 6.58 13.15
N LEU A 67 -10.50 7.36 12.07
CA LEU A 67 -9.48 7.55 11.05
C LEU A 67 -8.14 8.00 11.68
N GLN A 68 -8.17 8.99 12.57
CA GLN A 68 -6.96 9.48 13.25
C GLN A 68 -6.25 8.38 14.06
N GLN A 69 -7.00 7.49 14.74
CA GLN A 69 -6.44 6.37 15.50
C GLN A 69 -5.85 5.28 14.59
N PHE A 70 -6.41 5.12 13.39
CA PHE A 70 -5.86 4.24 12.37
C PHE A 70 -4.56 4.82 11.82
N GLU A 71 -4.57 6.06 11.33
CA GLU A 71 -3.40 6.76 10.79
C GLU A 71 -2.22 6.78 11.77
N SER A 72 -2.50 7.13 13.04
CA SER A 72 -1.46 7.21 14.08
C SER A 72 -0.82 5.85 14.42
N SER A 73 -1.43 4.75 13.97
CA SER A 73 -0.91 3.39 14.20
C SER A 73 -0.07 2.85 13.05
N LEU A 74 0.08 3.61 11.96
CA LEU A 74 0.88 3.23 10.81
C LEU A 74 2.24 3.93 10.88
N ASN A 75 3.30 3.16 11.09
CA ASN A 75 4.67 3.63 10.93
C ASN A 75 5.24 3.14 9.59
N GLY A 76 6.44 3.60 9.22
CA GLY A 76 7.04 3.25 7.92
C GLY A 76 7.21 1.75 7.67
N GLU A 77 7.48 0.96 8.73
CA GLU A 77 7.59 -0.50 8.60
C GLU A 77 6.22 -1.15 8.33
N ILE A 78 5.20 -0.74 9.08
CA ILE A 78 3.83 -1.22 8.89
C ILE A 78 3.28 -0.79 7.53
N LEU A 79 3.55 0.44 7.09
CA LEU A 79 3.15 0.92 5.76
C LEU A 79 3.80 0.10 4.64
N ALA A 80 5.08 -0.26 4.79
CA ALA A 80 5.74 -1.14 3.82
C ALA A 80 5.07 -2.52 3.75
N GLN A 81 4.74 -3.12 4.89
CA GLN A 81 4.05 -4.41 4.94
C GLN A 81 2.61 -4.32 4.40
N ALA A 82 1.87 -3.28 4.79
CA ALA A 82 0.50 -3.04 4.36
C ALA A 82 0.41 -2.78 2.86
N ARG A 83 1.38 -2.07 2.28
CA ARG A 83 1.51 -1.87 0.83
C ARG A 83 1.63 -3.19 0.10
N ASP A 84 2.53 -4.06 0.54
CA ASP A 84 2.73 -5.38 -0.08
C ASP A 84 1.48 -6.27 0.06
N CYS A 85 0.81 -6.21 1.21
CA CYS A 85 -0.45 -6.91 1.42
C CYS A 85 -1.57 -6.37 0.49
N LEU A 86 -1.66 -5.06 0.31
CA LEU A 86 -2.65 -4.42 -0.55
C LEU A 86 -2.48 -4.83 -2.01
N TRP A 87 -1.23 -4.89 -2.47
CA TRP A 87 -0.88 -5.32 -3.81
C TRP A 87 -1.30 -6.75 -4.14
N GLU A 88 -0.99 -7.69 -3.25
CA GLU A 88 -1.41 -9.06 -3.47
C GLU A 88 -2.94 -9.21 -3.36
N ALA A 89 -3.59 -8.49 -2.42
CA ALA A 89 -5.05 -8.48 -2.32
C ALA A 89 -5.74 -7.95 -3.59
N LEU A 90 -5.20 -6.89 -4.19
CA LEU A 90 -5.70 -6.36 -5.46
C LEU A 90 -5.45 -7.34 -6.61
N ALA A 91 -4.29 -8.00 -6.65
CA ALA A 91 -3.99 -9.00 -7.67
C ALA A 91 -4.88 -10.25 -7.54
N GLU A 92 -5.26 -10.68 -6.33
CA GLU A 92 -6.23 -11.75 -6.09
C GLU A 92 -7.67 -11.37 -6.50
N TYR A 93 -8.02 -10.08 -6.44
CA TYR A 93 -9.35 -9.58 -6.82
C TYR A 93 -9.56 -9.52 -8.34
N PHE A 94 -8.49 -9.28 -9.12
CA PHE A 94 -8.60 -9.10 -10.56
C PHE A 94 -8.59 -10.41 -11.36
N ASP A 95 -9.16 -10.36 -12.56
CA ASP A 95 -8.99 -11.42 -13.55
C ASP A 95 -7.49 -11.67 -13.86
N PRO A 96 -7.09 -12.90 -14.22
CA PRO A 96 -5.69 -13.29 -14.31
C PRO A 96 -4.79 -12.35 -15.13
N GLY A 97 -5.28 -11.83 -16.27
CA GLY A 97 -4.49 -10.92 -17.11
C GLY A 97 -4.20 -9.57 -16.44
N LYS A 98 -5.17 -9.01 -15.71
CA LYS A 98 -4.96 -7.76 -14.94
C LYS A 98 -4.06 -8.01 -13.72
N ALA A 99 -4.22 -9.15 -13.06
CA ALA A 99 -3.38 -9.55 -11.95
C ALA A 99 -1.91 -9.68 -12.38
N GLU A 100 -1.64 -10.30 -13.53
CA GLU A 100 -0.28 -10.43 -14.08
C GLU A 100 0.32 -9.06 -14.43
N MET A 101 -0.45 -8.20 -15.09
CA MET A 101 -0.03 -6.83 -15.41
C MET A 101 0.34 -6.04 -14.14
N LEU A 102 -0.50 -6.12 -13.10
CA LEU A 102 -0.24 -5.45 -11.82
C LEU A 102 1.05 -5.97 -11.17
N ARG A 103 1.22 -7.29 -11.08
CA ARG A 103 2.44 -7.90 -10.51
C ARG A 103 3.69 -7.50 -11.27
N ALA A 104 3.64 -7.48 -12.60
CA ALA A 104 4.75 -7.03 -13.43
C ALA A 104 5.11 -5.56 -13.17
N ALA A 105 4.12 -4.68 -13.06
CA ALA A 105 4.33 -3.27 -12.75
C ALA A 105 4.97 -3.10 -11.35
N ILE A 106 4.46 -3.81 -10.33
CA ILE A 106 5.02 -3.79 -8.97
C ILE A 106 6.48 -4.25 -8.97
N ALA A 107 6.78 -5.35 -9.65
CA ALA A 107 8.14 -5.89 -9.74
C ALA A 107 9.12 -4.89 -10.39
N ALA A 108 8.69 -4.22 -11.47
CA ALA A 108 9.47 -3.18 -12.12
C ALA A 108 9.74 -1.99 -11.19
N THR A 109 8.71 -1.49 -10.50
CA THR A 109 8.86 -0.37 -9.54
C THR A 109 9.79 -0.74 -8.38
N LYS A 110 9.66 -1.93 -7.79
CA LYS A 110 10.56 -2.41 -6.72
C LYS A 110 12.00 -2.57 -7.21
N ALA A 111 12.21 -2.99 -8.46
CA ALA A 111 13.55 -3.09 -9.03
C ALA A 111 14.19 -1.71 -9.18
N GLU A 112 13.43 -0.70 -9.59
CA GLU A 112 13.95 0.66 -9.77
C GLU A 112 14.31 1.31 -8.44
N MET A 113 13.46 1.17 -7.41
CA MET A 113 13.75 1.72 -6.08
C MET A 113 14.99 1.11 -5.44
N ARG A 114 15.24 -0.18 -5.66
CA ARG A 114 16.48 -0.83 -5.20
C ARG A 114 17.73 -0.27 -5.87
N LYS A 115 17.67 0.12 -7.15
CA LYS A 115 18.81 0.76 -7.83
C LYS A 115 19.08 2.15 -7.25
N ALA A 116 18.02 2.92 -6.99
CA ALA A 116 18.13 4.26 -6.41
C ALA A 116 18.74 4.23 -4.99
N SER A 117 18.34 3.27 -4.14
CA SER A 117 18.88 3.15 -2.76
C SER A 117 20.35 2.72 -2.73
N VAL A 118 20.78 1.82 -3.63
CA VAL A 118 22.19 1.43 -3.79
C VAL A 118 23.05 2.63 -4.25
N THR A 119 22.50 3.47 -5.12
CA THR A 119 23.22 4.65 -5.64
C THR A 119 23.50 5.68 -4.53
N LEU A 120 22.55 5.91 -3.62
CA LEU A 120 22.73 6.81 -2.47
C LEU A 120 23.74 6.29 -1.44
N THR A 121 23.85 4.97 -1.28
CA THR A 121 24.80 4.35 -0.34
C THR A 121 26.23 4.36 -0.90
N GLY A 122 26.40 4.35 -2.23
CA GLY A 122 27.70 4.36 -2.90
C GLY A 122 28.44 5.71 -2.92
N PHE A 123 27.80 6.82 -2.52
CA PHE A 123 28.45 8.13 -2.45
C PHE A 123 29.20 8.39 -1.12
N GLY A 124 29.08 7.49 -0.13
CA GLY A 124 29.69 7.65 1.20
C GLY A 124 31.15 7.21 1.33
N GLU A 125 31.70 6.44 0.38
CA GLU A 125 33.07 5.92 0.44
C GLU A 125 33.96 6.51 -0.67
N SER A 126 34.32 7.79 -0.54
CA SER A 126 35.42 8.37 -1.32
C SER A 126 36.27 9.32 -0.48
N LYS A 127 37.35 8.75 0.04
CA LYS A 127 38.68 9.34 0.29
C LYS A 127 38.86 10.33 1.46
N GLY A 128 39.22 9.78 2.61
CA GLY A 128 40.28 10.34 3.45
C GLY A 128 41.56 9.51 3.26
N SER A 129 42.53 10.05 2.53
CA SER A 129 43.94 9.63 2.52
C SER A 129 44.80 10.87 2.63
#